data_AF-A0A5J4R1P1-F1
#
_entry.id   AF-A0A5J4R1P1-F1
#
_cell.length_a   1.000
_cell.length_b   1.000
_cell.length_c   1.000
_cell.angle_alpha   90.00
_cell.angle_beta   90.00
_cell.angle_gamma   90.00
#
_symmetry.space_group_name_H-M   'P 1'
#
loop_
_entity.id
_entity.type
_entity.pdbx_description
1 polymer ?
#
loop_
_entity_poly.entity_id
_entity_poly.type
_entity_poly.pdbx_seq_one_letter_code
_entity_poly.pdbx_strand_id
1 'polypeptide(L)'
;VWSDTNPNARYPRVSAKGNAYNQRTSSFWMKDASYLRLKNIELSYALPKLWMSSIHLAGIKFFVNAYNLLTLSPLEDRDPELIYFSSVPNMKAYNCGINIQF
;
A
#
# COMPACT_ATOMS: atom_id res chain seq x y z
N VAL A 1 -7.38 -18.59 -18.10
CA VAL A 1 -8.78 -18.51 -18.56
C VAL A 1 -9.15 -19.85 -19.17
N TRP A 2 -10.41 -20.28 -19.08
CA TRP A 2 -10.87 -21.56 -19.62
C TRP A 2 -10.59 -21.68 -21.13
N SER A 3 -10.07 -22.84 -21.53
CA SER A 3 -9.91 -23.29 -22.91
C SER A 3 -10.07 -24.81 -22.97
N ASP A 4 -10.26 -25.39 -24.15
CA ASP A 4 -10.34 -26.85 -24.31
C ASP A 4 -9.08 -27.57 -23.79
N THR A 5 -7.94 -26.89 -23.84
CA THR A 5 -6.64 -27.33 -23.30
C THR A 5 -6.43 -26.98 -21.81
N ASN A 6 -7.31 -26.17 -21.21
CA ASN A 6 -7.24 -25.76 -19.81
C ASN A 6 -8.64 -25.75 -19.17
N PRO A 7 -9.25 -26.93 -18.97
CA PRO A 7 -10.63 -27.05 -18.49
C PRO A 7 -10.80 -26.62 -17.02
N ASN A 8 -9.73 -26.67 -16.21
CA ASN A 8 -9.75 -26.35 -14.78
C ASN A 8 -9.36 -24.89 -14.47
N ALA A 9 -9.48 -23.98 -15.45
CA ALA A 9 -9.07 -22.61 -15.26
C ALA A 9 -9.98 -21.84 -14.28
N ARG A 10 -9.38 -21.01 -13.42
CA ARG A 10 -10.08 -20.15 -12.46
C ARG A 10 -11.00 -19.10 -13.09
N TYR A 11 -10.75 -18.67 -14.33
CA TYR A 11 -11.47 -17.57 -15.00
C TYR A 11 -12.31 -18.08 -16.18
N PRO A 12 -13.53 -17.53 -16.39
CA PRO A 12 -14.45 -17.98 -17.44
C PRO A 12 -13.92 -17.66 -18.84
N ARG A 13 -14.35 -18.45 -19.83
CA ARG A 13 -13.96 -18.30 -21.25
C ARG A 13 -14.10 -16.85 -21.72
N VAL A 14 -13.09 -16.36 -22.45
CA VAL A 14 -13.18 -15.07 -23.15
C VAL A 14 -14.21 -15.16 -24.28
N SER A 15 -15.04 -14.12 -24.44
CA SER A 15 -15.99 -13.99 -25.55
C SER A 15 -15.76 -12.66 -26.25
N ALA A 16 -15.53 -12.69 -27.57
CA ALA A 16 -15.27 -11.48 -28.37
C ALA A 16 -16.45 -10.50 -28.40
N LYS A 17 -17.68 -11.00 -28.28
CA LYS A 17 -18.91 -10.17 -28.22
C LYS A 17 -19.35 -9.88 -26.78
N GLY A 18 -18.51 -10.19 -25.79
CA GLY A 18 -18.92 -10.25 -24.39
C GLY A 18 -19.83 -11.46 -24.12
N ASN A 19 -20.02 -11.78 -22.85
CA ASN A 19 -20.98 -12.79 -22.41
C ASN A 19 -21.65 -12.26 -21.15
N ALA A 20 -22.96 -12.01 -21.22
CA ALA A 20 -23.74 -11.50 -20.09
C ALA A 20 -23.62 -12.42 -18.85
N TYR A 21 -23.46 -13.73 -19.06
CA TYR A 21 -23.27 -14.69 -17.96
C TYR A 21 -21.96 -14.48 -17.20
N ASN A 22 -20.89 -13.99 -17.86
CA ASN A 22 -19.61 -13.73 -17.19
C ASN A 22 -19.67 -12.50 -16.26
N GLN A 23 -20.65 -11.60 -16.46
CA GLN A 23 -20.76 -10.34 -15.72
C GLN A 23 -21.92 -10.33 -14.72
N ARG A 24 -22.70 -11.41 -14.63
CA ARG A 24 -23.79 -11.50 -13.66
C ARG A 24 -23.23 -11.45 -12.24
N THR A 25 -23.92 -10.69 -11.39
CA THR A 25 -23.64 -10.63 -9.96
C THR A 25 -23.64 -12.04 -9.38
N SER A 26 -22.49 -12.44 -8.85
CA SER A 26 -22.26 -13.77 -8.31
C SER A 26 -21.10 -13.71 -7.31
N SER A 27 -21.03 -14.71 -6.43
CA SER A 27 -19.91 -14.86 -5.48
C SER A 27 -18.57 -15.11 -6.17
N PHE A 28 -18.56 -15.46 -7.46
CA PHE A 28 -17.35 -15.68 -8.25
C PHE A 28 -16.40 -14.46 -8.24
N TRP A 29 -16.96 -13.25 -8.31
CA TRP A 29 -16.20 -12.00 -8.32
C TRP A 29 -15.96 -11.44 -6.91
N MET A 30 -16.56 -12.03 -5.88
CA MET A 30 -16.37 -11.63 -4.48
C MET A 30 -15.03 -12.18 -3.97
N LYS A 31 -14.20 -11.30 -3.43
CA LYS A 31 -12.89 -11.63 -2.84
C LYS A 31 -12.85 -11.14 -1.41
N ASP A 32 -12.12 -11.86 -0.57
CA ASP A 32 -11.77 -11.38 0.76
C ASP A 32 -10.77 -10.22 0.62
N ALA A 33 -11.19 -9.04 1.08
CA ALA A 33 -10.39 -7.82 1.09
C ALA A 33 -9.90 -7.46 2.49
N SER A 34 -9.90 -8.41 3.43
CA SER A 34 -9.31 -8.21 4.76
C SER A 34 -7.83 -7.86 4.62
N TYR A 35 -7.34 -6.87 5.36
CA TYR A 35 -5.94 -6.46 5.26
C TYR A 35 -5.41 -5.82 6.54
N LEU A 36 -4.09 -5.85 6.68
CA LEU A 36 -3.32 -5.11 7.68
C LEU A 36 -2.28 -4.24 6.99
N ARG A 37 -2.25 -2.93 7.29
CA ARG A 37 -1.35 -1.98 6.65
C ARG A 37 -0.58 -1.15 7.68
N LEU A 38 0.74 -1.08 7.50
CA LEU A 38 1.58 -0.10 8.20
C LEU A 38 1.41 1.26 7.52
N LYS A 39 0.45 2.07 8.02
CA LYS A 39 0.13 3.37 7.42
C LYS A 39 1.27 4.37 7.57
N ASN A 40 1.89 4.44 8.74
CA ASN A 40 2.98 5.36 9.03
C ASN A 40 3.96 4.74 10.04
N ILE A 41 5.25 4.95 9.83
CA ILE A 41 6.31 4.70 10.81
C ILE A 41 7.27 5.88 10.82
N GLU A 42 7.63 6.35 12.01
CA GLU A 42 8.59 7.43 12.19
C GLU A 42 9.68 7.00 13.17
N LEU A 43 10.93 7.13 12.74
CA LEU A 43 12.11 7.03 13.58
C LEU A 43 12.74 8.41 13.70
N SER A 44 13.04 8.83 14.92
CA SER A 44 13.72 10.09 15.14
C SER A 44 14.76 10.01 16.24
N TYR A 45 15.80 10.83 16.09
CA TYR A 45 16.93 10.89 17.00
C TYR A 45 17.25 12.34 17.34
N ALA A 46 17.21 12.66 18.64
CA ALA A 46 17.60 13.97 19.16
C ALA A 46 19.08 13.94 19.56
N LEU A 47 19.85 14.93 19.09
CA LEU A 47 21.26 15.04 19.45
C LEU A 47 21.47 15.37 20.94
N PRO A 48 22.56 14.91 21.56
CA PRO A 48 22.89 15.27 22.94
C PRO A 48 23.15 16.78 23.10
N LYS A 49 22.66 17.37 24.22
CA LYS A 49 22.81 18.80 24.51
C LYS A 49 24.26 19.29 24.54
N LEU A 50 25.21 18.44 24.96
CA LEU A 50 26.64 18.74 24.98
C LEU A 50 27.20 19.11 23.60
N TRP A 51 26.68 18.54 22.52
CA TRP A 51 27.13 18.87 21.16
C TRP A 51 26.48 20.15 20.64
N MET A 52 25.28 20.46 21.12
CA MET A 52 24.48 21.62 20.70
C MET A 52 24.93 22.91 21.40
N SER A 53 25.46 22.81 22.62
CA SER A 53 26.00 23.97 23.36
C SER A 53 27.19 24.63 22.65
N SER A 54 27.98 23.89 21.87
CA SER A 54 29.10 24.45 21.11
C SER A 54 28.66 25.27 19.90
N ILE A 55 27.45 25.03 19.38
CA ILE A 55 26.91 25.68 18.18
C ILE A 55 25.76 26.65 18.50
N HIS A 56 25.52 26.95 19.78
CA HIS A 56 24.47 27.88 20.25
C HIS A 56 23.06 27.55 19.76
N LEU A 57 22.71 26.27 19.65
CA LEU A 57 21.35 25.82 19.29
C LEU A 57 20.65 25.17 20.48
N ALA A 58 19.34 25.41 20.61
CA ALA A 58 18.50 24.78 21.63
C ALA A 58 18.26 23.28 21.38
N GLY A 59 18.22 22.83 20.13
CA GLY A 59 17.91 21.46 19.78
C GLY A 59 18.10 21.09 18.30
N ILE A 60 18.57 19.88 18.01
CA ILE A 60 18.57 19.28 16.68
C ILE A 60 17.97 17.87 16.78
N LYS A 61 16.98 17.60 15.94
CA LYS A 61 16.33 16.29 15.82
C LYS A 61 16.31 15.85 14.36
N PHE A 62 16.93 14.70 14.08
CA PHE A 62 16.81 14.03 12.79
C PHE A 62 15.59 13.13 12.81
N PHE A 63 14.84 13.08 11.71
CA PHE A 63 13.72 12.16 11.57
C PHE A 63 13.69 11.53 10.18
N VAL A 64 13.26 10.28 10.15
CA VAL A 64 12.93 9.53 8.95
C VAL A 64 11.52 8.98 9.15
N ASN A 65 10.65 9.27 8.20
CA ASN A 65 9.26 8.91 8.21
C ASN A 65 8.92 8.14 6.93
N ALA A 66 8.09 7.11 7.03
CA ALA A 66 7.64 6.39 5.85
C ALA A 66 6.16 6.00 5.92
N TYR A 67 5.49 6.09 4.76
CA TYR A 67 4.07 5.83 4.60
C TYR A 67 3.80 4.60 3.73
N ASN A 68 2.76 3.85 4.10
CA ASN A 68 2.23 2.70 3.34
C ASN A 68 3.27 1.60 3.03
N LEU A 69 4.26 1.41 3.90
CA LEU A 69 5.46 0.63 3.62
C LEU A 69 5.17 -0.88 3.44
N LEU A 70 4.25 -1.40 4.24
CA LEU A 70 3.82 -2.80 4.25
C LEU A 70 2.30 -2.92 4.24
N THR A 71 1.77 -3.78 3.37
CA THR A 71 0.37 -4.21 3.35
C THR A 71 0.33 -5.73 3.28
N LEU A 72 -0.38 -6.37 4.20
CA LEU A 72 -0.62 -7.80 4.24
C LEU A 72 -2.10 -8.03 3.91
N SER A 73 -2.38 -8.79 2.85
CA SER A 73 -3.74 -9.12 2.43
C SER A 73 -3.73 -10.42 1.63
N PRO A 74 -4.79 -11.26 1.68
CA PRO A 74 -4.99 -12.35 0.75
C PRO A 74 -5.40 -11.85 -0.65
N LEU A 75 -5.71 -10.56 -0.80
CA LEU A 75 -5.97 -9.93 -2.10
C LEU A 75 -4.63 -9.60 -2.78
N GLU A 76 -4.23 -10.44 -3.74
CA GLU A 76 -2.93 -10.31 -4.43
C GLU A 76 -2.96 -9.27 -5.57
N ASP A 77 -4.10 -9.15 -6.26
CA ASP A 77 -4.17 -8.42 -7.53
C ASP A 77 -4.35 -6.90 -7.36
N ARG A 78 -4.62 -6.42 -6.13
CA ARG A 78 -5.01 -5.03 -5.85
C ARG A 78 -4.72 -4.55 -4.45
N ASP A 79 -4.73 -3.22 -4.32
CA ASP A 79 -4.84 -2.55 -3.03
C ASP A 79 -6.24 -2.81 -2.42
N PRO A 80 -6.32 -3.45 -1.24
CA PRO A 80 -7.57 -3.83 -0.59
C PRO A 80 -8.39 -2.64 -0.06
N GLU A 81 -7.80 -1.45 0.03
CA GLU A 81 -8.50 -0.22 0.42
C GLU A 81 -9.30 0.39 -0.76
N LEU A 82 -9.07 -0.09 -1.99
CA LEU A 82 -9.71 0.44 -3.19
C LEU A 82 -11.01 -0.29 -3.52
N ILE A 83 -12.09 0.49 -3.67
CA ILE A 83 -13.42 -0.02 -4.04
C ILE A 83 -13.54 -0.20 -5.56
N TYR A 84 -12.93 0.71 -6.34
CA TYR A 84 -13.07 0.73 -7.80
C TYR A 84 -11.83 0.17 -8.51
N PHE A 85 -12.08 -0.53 -9.61
CA PHE A 85 -11.05 -1.10 -10.49
C PHE A 85 -10.13 -0.03 -11.10
N SER A 86 -10.61 1.20 -11.26
CA SER A 86 -9.88 2.33 -11.87
C SER A 86 -9.09 3.17 -10.86
N SER A 87 -9.21 2.90 -9.56
CA SER A 87 -8.52 3.68 -8.55
C SER A 87 -7.03 3.37 -8.51
N VAL A 88 -6.23 4.40 -8.23
CA VAL A 88 -4.77 4.28 -8.10
C VAL A 88 -4.44 3.88 -6.65
N PRO A 89 -3.55 2.90 -6.43
CA PRO A 89 -3.15 2.50 -5.09
C PRO A 89 -2.39 3.61 -4.36
N ASN A 90 -2.41 3.53 -3.03
CA ASN A 90 -1.66 4.47 -2.21
C ASN A 90 -0.16 4.32 -2.46
N MET A 91 0.52 5.45 -2.71
CA MET A 91 1.96 5.46 -2.95
C MET A 91 2.73 5.19 -1.65
N LYS A 92 3.85 4.48 -1.78
CA LYS A 92 4.87 4.40 -0.73
C LYS A 92 5.68 5.68 -0.75
N ALA A 93 5.75 6.37 0.38
CA ALA A 93 6.54 7.59 0.51
C ALA A 93 7.56 7.44 1.63
N TYR A 94 8.75 8.00 1.41
CA TYR A 94 9.83 8.06 2.38
C TYR A 94 10.25 9.51 2.50
N ASN A 95 10.20 10.03 3.72
CA ASN A 95 10.55 11.39 4.05
C ASN A 95 11.71 11.37 5.04
N CYS A 96 12.69 12.24 4.84
CA CYS A 96 13.75 12.48 5.81
C CYS A 96 13.88 13.98 6.04
N GLY A 97 14.24 14.36 7.26
CA GLY A 97 14.35 15.77 7.60
C GLY A 97 15.09 16.02 8.90
N ILE A 98 15.37 17.30 9.12
CA ILE A 98 16.06 17.81 10.30
C ILE A 98 15.17 18.91 10.88
N ASN A 99 14.89 18.82 12.17
CA ASN A 99 14.25 19.87 12.93
C ASN A 99 15.33 20.58 13.76
N ILE A 100 15.47 21.89 13.54
CA ILE A 100 16.44 22.75 14.23
C ILE A 100 15.65 23.73 15.09
N GLN A 101 16.02 23.80 16.36
CA GLN A 101 15.47 24.73 17.32
C GLN A 101 16.58 25.69 17.79
N PHE A 102 16.32 26.99 17.61
CA PHE A 102 17.22 28.08 17.99
C PHE A 102 17.08 28.39 19.48
#